data_AF-A0A929HIX0-F1
#
_entry.id   AF-A0A929HIX0-F1
#
_cell.length_a   1.000
_cell.length_b   1.000
_cell.length_c   1.000
_cell.angle_alpha   90.00
_cell.angle_beta   90.00
_cell.angle_gamma   90.00
#
_symmetry.space_group_name_H-M   'P 1'
#
loop_
_entity.id
_entity.type
_entity.pdbx_description
1 polymer ?
#
loop_
_entity_poly.entity_id
_entity_poly.type
_entity_poly.pdbx_seq_one_letter_code
_entity_poly.pdbx_strand_id
1 'polypeptide(L)'
;MKTSQILEKTGIPRHKLYYLEQKGYIKPRRVTAGDHEIREYSKKDFLMVETLWKYLQMGFKHKMAYAKATDDIKAAAGGNGTKPKAVTKKRS
;
A
#
# COMPACT_ATOMS: atom_id res chain seq x y z
N MET A 1 8.49 2.66 -11.25
CA MET A 1 7.79 1.41 -11.64
C MET A 1 6.50 1.78 -12.35
N LYS A 2 6.10 1.04 -13.40
CA LYS A 2 4.85 1.29 -14.14
C LYS A 2 3.67 0.57 -13.49
N THR A 3 2.43 0.99 -13.78
CA THR A 3 1.21 0.33 -13.26
C THR A 3 1.21 -1.18 -13.53
N SER A 4 1.54 -1.63 -14.75
CA SER A 4 1.55 -3.07 -15.10
C SER A 4 2.49 -3.87 -14.20
N GLN A 5 3.67 -3.33 -13.90
CA GLN A 5 4.65 -3.99 -13.02
C GLN A 5 4.14 -4.10 -11.57
N ILE A 6 3.38 -3.12 -11.09
CA ILE A 6 2.76 -3.20 -9.76
C ILE A 6 1.71 -4.32 -9.75
N LEU A 7 0.86 -4.40 -10.77
CA LEU A 7 -0.18 -5.42 -10.89
C LEU A 7 0.42 -6.83 -10.93
N GLU A 8 1.45 -7.04 -11.75
CA GLU A 8 2.14 -8.33 -11.88
C GLU A 8 2.81 -8.76 -10.58
N LYS A 9 3.52 -7.84 -9.90
CA LYS A 9 4.28 -8.18 -8.68
C LYS A 9 3.40 -8.38 -7.45
N THR A 10 2.32 -7.61 -7.32
CA THR A 10 1.47 -7.65 -6.12
C THR A 10 0.24 -8.53 -6.28
N GLY A 11 -0.15 -8.87 -7.51
CA GLY A 11 -1.39 -9.59 -7.81
C GLY A 11 -2.67 -8.81 -7.44
N ILE A 12 -2.55 -7.51 -7.12
CA ILE A 12 -3.71 -6.69 -6.77
C ILE A 12 -4.60 -6.47 -8.00
N PRO A 13 -5.93 -6.60 -7.89
CA PRO A 13 -6.82 -6.23 -8.98
C PRO A 13 -6.69 -4.75 -9.34
N ARG A 14 -6.70 -4.43 -10.64
CA ARG A 14 -6.51 -3.06 -11.15
C ARG A 14 -7.44 -2.03 -10.51
N HIS A 15 -8.73 -2.38 -10.34
CA HIS A 15 -9.71 -1.50 -9.72
C HIS A 15 -9.39 -1.21 -8.24
N LYS A 16 -8.77 -2.14 -7.52
CA LYS A 16 -8.33 -1.92 -6.13
C LYS A 16 -7.14 -0.96 -6.10
N LEU A 17 -6.15 -1.15 -6.97
CA LEU A 17 -5.01 -0.24 -7.06
C LEU A 17 -5.47 1.21 -7.30
N TYR A 18 -6.41 1.42 -8.23
CA TYR A 18 -6.97 2.74 -8.51
C TYR A 18 -7.79 3.31 -7.36
N TYR A 19 -8.50 2.47 -6.63
CA TYR A 19 -9.18 2.91 -5.41
C TYR A 19 -8.18 3.41 -4.36
N LEU A 20 -7.02 2.77 -4.23
CA LEU A 20 -5.98 3.18 -3.29
C LEU A 20 -5.35 4.53 -3.68
N GLU A 21 -5.13 4.76 -4.97
CA GLU A 21 -4.70 6.04 -5.52
C GLU A 21 -5.73 7.14 -5.25
N GLN A 22 -7.01 6.89 -5.56
CA GLN A 22 -8.09 7.85 -5.36
C GLN A 22 -8.26 8.23 -3.89
N LYS A 23 -8.05 7.28 -2.97
CA LYS A 23 -8.08 7.55 -1.53
C LYS A 23 -6.79 8.18 -1.00
N GLY A 24 -5.75 8.32 -1.83
CA GLY A 24 -4.49 8.97 -1.48
C GLY A 24 -3.59 8.13 -0.58
N TYR A 25 -3.85 6.82 -0.47
CA TYR A 25 -2.95 5.90 0.26
C TYR A 25 -1.62 5.72 -0.47
N ILE A 26 -1.64 5.88 -1.79
CA ILE A 26 -0.47 5.82 -2.67
C ILE A 26 -0.53 7.03 -3.60
N LYS A 27 0.62 7.63 -3.89
CA LYS A 27 0.69 8.85 -4.73
C LYS A 27 1.70 8.64 -5.85
N PRO A 28 1.29 7.98 -6.96
CA PRO A 28 2.15 7.87 -8.12
C PRO A 28 2.46 9.26 -8.69
N ARG A 29 3.66 9.44 -9.20
CA ARG A 29 4.05 10.64 -9.94
C ARG A 29 3.62 10.49 -11.39
N ARG A 30 3.15 11.58 -11.99
CA ARG A 30 2.93 11.64 -13.44
C ARG A 30 4.24 12.10 -14.07
N VAL A 31 4.73 11.31 -15.01
CA VAL A 31 5.96 11.59 -15.75
C VAL A 31 5.60 11.62 -17.22
N THR A 32 6.01 12.67 -17.92
CA THR A 32 5.89 12.78 -19.37
C THR A 32 6.94 11.89 -20.04
N ALA A 33 6.49 10.99 -20.90
CA ALA A 33 7.30 10.12 -21.72
C ALA A 33 6.97 10.41 -23.19
N GLY A 34 7.71 11.35 -23.79
CA GLY A 34 7.35 11.91 -25.09
C GLY A 34 6.00 12.64 -25.00
N ASP A 35 5.07 12.26 -25.88
CA ASP A 35 3.71 12.83 -25.94
C ASP A 35 2.71 12.18 -24.98
N HIS A 36 3.15 11.23 -24.14
CA HIS A 36 2.26 10.49 -23.23
C HIS A 36 2.58 10.75 -21.75
N GLU A 37 1.54 10.91 -20.94
CA GLU A 37 1.67 10.88 -19.48
C GLU A 37 1.62 9.45 -18.96
N ILE A 38 2.67 9.02 -18.26
CA ILE A 38 2.73 7.73 -17.58
C ILE A 38 2.70 7.90 -16.06
N ARG A 39 2.08 6.92 -15.39
CA ARG A 39 2.13 6.79 -13.92
C ARG A 39 3.40 6.08 -13.52
N GLU A 40 4.22 6.75 -12.72
CA GLU A 40 5.40 6.19 -12.09
C GLU A 40 5.21 6.04 -10.58
N TYR A 41 5.30 4.80 -10.10
CA TYR A 41 5.28 4.44 -8.69
C TYR A 41 6.72 4.31 -8.18
N SER A 42 6.99 4.92 -7.03
CA SER A 42 8.26 4.78 -6.35
C SER A 42 8.38 3.41 -5.66
N LYS A 43 9.59 3.08 -5.16
CA LYS A 43 9.78 1.89 -4.32
C LYS A 43 8.93 1.94 -3.05
N LYS A 44 8.75 3.14 -2.46
CA LYS A 44 7.91 3.34 -1.27
C LYS A 44 6.43 3.07 -1.58
N ASP A 45 5.96 3.51 -2.73
CA ASP A 45 4.59 3.26 -3.20
C ASP A 45 4.35 1.77 -3.39
N PHE A 46 5.29 1.05 -4.03
CA PHE A 46 5.19 -0.40 -4.20
C PHE A 46 5.13 -1.15 -2.88
N LEU A 47 6.03 -0.82 -1.94
CA LEU A 47 6.04 -1.44 -0.62
C LEU A 47 4.71 -1.19 0.11
N MET A 48 4.17 0.03 0.01
CA MET A 48 2.85 0.36 0.54
C MET A 48 1.74 -0.47 -0.10
N VAL A 49 1.70 -0.58 -1.44
CA VAL A 49 0.71 -1.42 -2.16
C VAL A 49 0.79 -2.85 -1.66
N GLU A 50 1.99 -3.43 -1.63
CA GLU A 50 2.21 -4.82 -1.29
C GLU A 50 1.74 -5.13 0.14
N THR A 51 2.21 -4.36 1.12
CA THR A 51 1.84 -4.58 2.53
C THR A 51 0.36 -4.27 2.78
N LEU A 52 -0.18 -3.22 2.17
CA LEU A 52 -1.59 -2.89 2.28
C LEU A 52 -2.47 -3.99 1.70
N TRP A 53 -2.10 -4.53 0.54
CA TRP A 53 -2.85 -5.59 -0.12
C TRP A 53 -2.91 -6.86 0.73
N LYS A 54 -1.79 -7.24 1.36
CA LYS A 54 -1.75 -8.35 2.33
C LYS A 54 -2.80 -8.16 3.44
N TYR A 55 -2.87 -6.97 4.06
CA TYR A 55 -3.89 -6.71 5.09
C TYR A 55 -5.32 -6.65 4.55
N LEU A 56 -5.54 -6.15 3.34
CA LEU A 56 -6.86 -6.17 2.71
C LEU A 56 -7.33 -7.61 2.45
N GLN A 57 -6.44 -8.50 2.01
CA GLN A 57 -6.75 -9.92 1.82
C GLN A 57 -7.07 -10.63 3.14
N MET A 58 -6.48 -10.20 4.25
CA MET A 58 -6.84 -10.69 5.60
C MET A 58 -8.19 -10.17 6.11
N GLY A 59 -8.92 -9.37 5.33
CA GLY A 59 -10.23 -8.84 5.69
C GLY A 59 -10.21 -7.55 6.50
N PHE A 60 -9.07 -6.88 6.64
CA PHE A 60 -9.02 -5.57 7.28
C PHE A 60 -9.68 -4.49 6.42
N LYS A 61 -10.38 -3.54 7.06
CA LYS A 61 -10.89 -2.35 6.38
C LYS A 61 -9.71 -1.45 5.94
N HIS A 62 -9.85 -0.76 4.80
CA HIS A 62 -8.80 0.08 4.19
C HIS A 62 -8.06 1.00 5.18
N LYS A 63 -8.77 1.72 6.06
CA LYS A 63 -8.14 2.60 7.06
C LYS A 63 -7.24 1.83 8.04
N MET A 64 -7.70 0.67 8.52
CA MET A 64 -6.93 -0.18 9.43
C MET A 64 -5.78 -0.86 8.72
N ALA A 65 -6.01 -1.35 7.50
CA ALA A 65 -4.97 -1.94 6.67
C ALA A 65 -3.84 -0.93 6.43
N TYR A 66 -4.17 0.34 6.15
CA TYR A 66 -3.19 1.39 5.91
C TYR A 66 -2.38 1.75 7.14
N ALA A 67 -3.03 1.86 8.31
CA ALA A 67 -2.34 2.07 9.57
C ALA A 67 -1.34 0.92 9.84
N LYS A 68 -1.79 -0.33 9.72
CA LYS A 68 -0.94 -1.52 9.91
C LYS A 68 0.22 -1.57 8.92
N ALA A 69 -0.04 -1.32 7.64
CA ALA A 69 0.99 -1.30 6.61
C ALA A 69 2.05 -0.22 6.88
N THR A 70 1.62 0.96 7.30
CA THR A 70 2.54 2.06 7.65
C THR A 70 3.41 1.69 8.85
N ASP A 71 2.81 1.10 9.89
CA ASP A 71 3.53 0.68 11.09
C ASP A 71 4.54 -0.43 10.77
N ASP A 72 4.15 -1.41 9.97
CA ASP A 72 5.02 -2.51 9.54
C ASP A 72 6.20 -2.02 8.68
N ILE A 73 5.94 -1.10 7.75
CA ILE A 73 6.99 -0.48 6.92
C ILE A 73 7.95 0.33 7.80
N LYS A 74 7.45 1.06 8.79
CA LYS A 74 8.29 1.80 9.74
C LYS A 74 9.12 0.86 10.61
N ALA A 75 8.53 -0.21 11.12
CA ALA A 75 9.22 -1.22 11.92
C ALA A 75 10.29 -1.97 11.11
N ALA A 76 10.05 -2.22 9.82
CA ALA A 76 11.03 -2.82 8.92
C ALA A 76 12.17 -1.85 8.56
N ALA A 77 11.89 -0.54 8.46
CA ALA A 77 12.89 0.49 8.15
C ALA A 77 13.72 0.93 9.38
N GLY A 78 13.14 0.83 10.58
CA GLY A 78 13.80 1.12 11.85
C GLY A 78 13.94 -0.15 12.68
N GLY A 79 15.07 -0.85 12.54
CA GLY A 79 15.41 -1.94 13.44
C GLY A 79 15.30 -1.48 14.90
N ASN A 80 14.53 -2.24 15.68
CA ASN A 80 14.23 -2.13 17.11
C ASN A 80 13.09 -1.19 17.55
N GLY A 81 12.01 -1.84 18.03
CA GLY A 81 11.30 -1.39 19.22
C GLY A 81 9.93 -0.77 18.99
N THR A 82 8.90 -1.58 18.76
CA THR A 82 7.63 -1.47 19.51
C THR A 82 6.73 -2.66 19.20
N LYS A 83 6.48 -3.51 20.22
CA LYS A 83 5.47 -4.56 20.18
C LYS A 83 4.12 -3.95 19.78
N PRO A 84 3.35 -4.55 18.85
CA PRO A 84 2.02 -4.03 18.54
C PRO A 84 1.14 -4.17 19.79
N LYS A 85 0.59 -3.06 20.28
CA LYS A 85 -0.54 -3.11 21.23
C LYS A 85 -1.67 -3.86 20.52
N ALA A 86 -1.95 -5.06 21.00
CA ALA A 86 -3.13 -5.82 20.62
C ALA A 86 -4.35 -4.93 20.79
N VAL A 87 -5.00 -4.57 19.68
CA VAL A 87 -6.33 -3.97 19.72
C VAL A 87 -7.26 -5.10 20.16
N THR A 88 -7.56 -5.11 21.45
CA THR A 88 -8.54 -5.96 22.09
C THR A 88 -9.85 -5.86 21.32
N LYS A 89 -10.27 -6.96 20.70
CA LYS A 89 -11.69 -7.16 20.37
C LYS A 89 -12.43 -7.17 21.71
N LYS A 90 -13.04 -6.04 22.11
CA LYS A 90 -14.19 -6.09 23.01
C LYS A 90 -15.30 -6.78 22.23
N ARG A 91 -15.48 -8.08 22.50
CA ARG A 91 -16.77 -8.73 22.28
C ARG A 91 -17.75 -8.16 23.31
N SER A 92 -18.98 -8.08 22.84
CA SER A 92 -20.20 -7.57 23.47
C SER A 92 -20.35 -7.86 24.95
#